data_AF-A0A3N5UPT7-F1
#
_entry.id   AF-A0A3N5UPT7-F1
#
_cell.length_a   1.000
_cell.length_b   1.000
_cell.length_c   1.000
_cell.angle_alpha   90.00
_cell.angle_beta   90.00
_cell.angle_gamma   90.00
#
_symmetry.space_group_name_H-M   'P 1'
#
loop_
_entity.id
_entity.type
_entity.pdbx_description
1 polymer ?
#
loop_
_entity_poly.entity_id
_entity_poly.type
_entity_poly.pdbx_seq_one_letter_code
_entity_poly.pdbx_strand_id
1 'polypeptide(L)'
;MNQGKIVEYIDHGDFIIALCLQDDGTRLHLLTPTNREMNLSPKRAILLSTSSINVQSPREELLRKLKNMEEERNRLKEQVQVQELWELVKDDAESYDHAYLAHLCFGEQITDDHISGLVRALFDDKLYFKMKDDRFLPVSEEKIANALAQVAQEASKEEKLREGGEWLRGVLENKPIQEPRCREEITKILADLALHGEDAPGLRFGKELLQRA
;
A
#
# COMPACT_ATOMS: atom_id res chain seq x y z
N MET A 1 30.11 -4.31 -4.89
CA MET A 1 30.46 -4.00 -3.49
C MET A 1 29.51 -2.93 -3.01
N ASN A 2 28.62 -3.27 -2.09
CA ASN A 2 27.55 -2.40 -1.58
C ASN A 2 27.84 -1.82 -0.19
N GLN A 3 28.98 -2.15 0.41
CA GLN A 3 29.39 -1.61 1.70
C GLN A 3 29.35 -0.07 1.70
N GLY A 4 28.77 0.50 2.76
CA GLY A 4 28.56 1.93 2.92
C GLY A 4 27.30 2.45 2.22
N LYS A 5 26.68 1.69 1.31
CA LYS A 5 25.44 2.13 0.66
C LYS A 5 24.24 2.01 1.58
N ILE A 6 23.28 2.90 1.40
CA ILE A 6 21.94 2.73 1.90
C ILE A 6 21.21 1.72 1.01
N VAL A 7 20.56 0.77 1.65
CA VAL A 7 19.78 -0.30 1.05
C VAL A 7 18.35 -0.12 1.52
N GLU A 8 17.39 -0.21 0.61
CA GLU A 8 15.98 -0.30 0.95
C GLU A 8 15.39 -1.61 0.49
N TYR A 9 14.51 -2.16 1.32
CA TYR A 9 13.83 -3.42 1.06
C TYR A 9 12.44 -3.40 1.71
N ILE A 10 11.56 -4.29 1.24
CA ILE A 10 10.25 -4.47 1.86
C ILE A 10 10.34 -5.55 2.92
N ASP A 11 9.78 -5.24 4.09
CA ASP A 11 9.52 -6.19 5.17
C ASP A 11 8.11 -5.98 5.70
N HIS A 12 7.31 -7.05 5.77
CA HIS A 12 5.92 -7.01 6.24
C HIS A 12 5.01 -5.95 5.59
N GLY A 13 5.33 -5.50 4.38
CA GLY A 13 4.56 -4.49 3.64
C GLY A 13 5.13 -3.07 3.74
N ASP A 14 6.14 -2.85 4.58
CA ASP A 14 6.75 -1.54 4.79
C ASP A 14 8.13 -1.44 4.13
N PHE A 15 8.47 -0.23 3.68
CA PHE A 15 9.83 0.10 3.24
C PHE A 15 10.75 0.28 4.44
N ILE A 16 11.79 -0.55 4.50
CA ILE A 16 12.82 -0.46 5.53
C ILE A 16 14.09 0.10 4.90
N ILE A 17 14.63 1.16 5.52
CA ILE A 17 15.95 1.71 5.20
C ILE A 17 17.03 1.07 6.09
N ALA A 18 18.18 0.74 5.51
CA ALA A 18 19.31 0.25 6.26
C ALA A 18 20.65 0.63 5.61
N LEU A 19 21.71 0.72 6.42
CA LEU A 19 23.09 0.88 5.95
C LEU A 19 23.74 -0.48 5.77
N CYS A 20 24.33 -0.74 4.61
CA CYS A 20 25.14 -1.93 4.37
C CYS A 20 26.50 -1.81 5.07
N LEU A 21 26.68 -2.51 6.18
CA LEU A 21 27.94 -2.57 6.93
C LEU A 21 28.99 -3.42 6.20
N GLN A 22 28.57 -4.53 5.61
CA GLN A 22 29.43 -5.46 4.85
C GLN A 22 28.65 -6.11 3.71
N ASP A 23 29.34 -6.44 2.62
CA ASP A 23 28.81 -7.16 1.46
C ASP A 23 29.77 -8.30 1.12
N ASP A 24 29.36 -9.54 1.41
CA ASP A 24 30.16 -10.75 1.14
C ASP A 24 29.88 -11.37 -0.24
N GLY A 25 29.05 -10.71 -1.06
CA GLY A 25 28.61 -11.16 -2.37
C GLY A 25 27.39 -12.10 -2.36
N THR A 26 27.11 -12.75 -1.22
CA THR A 26 25.93 -13.62 -1.03
C THR A 26 24.87 -12.98 -0.14
N ARG A 27 25.29 -12.15 0.82
CA ARG A 27 24.47 -11.44 1.79
C ARG A 27 25.00 -10.04 2.03
N LEU A 28 24.07 -9.13 2.26
CA LEU A 28 24.32 -7.79 2.76
C LEU A 28 24.11 -7.79 4.26
N HIS A 29 25.14 -7.45 5.03
CA HIS A 29 25.01 -7.22 6.47
C HIS A 29 24.55 -5.78 6.69
N LEU A 30 23.34 -5.61 7.22
CA LEU A 30 22.62 -4.35 7.27
C LEU A 30 22.43 -3.84 8.70
N LEU A 31 22.43 -2.52 8.86
CA LEU A 31 22.08 -1.79 10.08
C LEU A 31 20.85 -0.91 9.86
N THR A 32 19.80 -1.08 10.66
CA THR A 32 18.58 -0.24 10.61
C THR A 32 18.66 0.98 11.54
N PRO A 33 17.81 2.01 11.34
CA PRO A 33 17.66 3.16 12.24
C PRO A 33 17.35 2.78 13.70
N THR A 34 16.71 1.63 13.92
CA THR A 34 16.38 1.06 15.24
C THR A 34 17.55 0.32 15.90
N ASN A 35 18.76 0.45 15.36
CA ASN A 35 19.98 -0.22 15.83
C ASN A 35 19.91 -1.75 15.76
N ARG A 36 19.08 -2.29 14.85
CA ARG A 36 19.01 -3.73 14.58
C ARG A 36 19.96 -4.07 13.44
N GLU A 37 20.69 -5.17 13.60
CA GLU A 37 21.51 -5.76 12.55
C GLU A 37 20.85 -7.00 11.96
N MET A 38 21.01 -7.20 10.65
CA MET A 38 20.47 -8.38 9.96
C MET A 38 21.19 -8.66 8.64
N ASN A 39 20.97 -9.85 8.10
CA ASN A 39 21.45 -10.23 6.79
C ASN A 39 20.32 -10.23 5.76
N LEU A 40 20.53 -9.58 4.62
CA LEU A 40 19.60 -9.53 3.50
C LEU A 40 20.22 -10.16 2.26
N SER A 41 19.45 -10.96 1.52
CA SER A 41 19.89 -11.38 0.17
C SER A 41 19.92 -10.16 -0.75
N PRO A 42 20.96 -9.95 -1.57
CA PRO A 42 21.02 -8.84 -2.52
C PRO A 42 19.80 -8.74 -3.45
N LYS A 43 19.15 -9.88 -3.77
CA LYS A 43 17.93 -9.93 -4.59
C LYS A 43 16.69 -9.30 -3.95
N ARG A 44 16.70 -9.09 -2.63
CA ARG A 44 15.61 -8.42 -1.89
C ARG A 44 15.82 -6.90 -1.79
N ALA A 45 16.98 -6.39 -2.17
CA ALA A 45 17.21 -4.96 -2.22
C ALA A 45 16.38 -4.38 -3.39
N ILE A 46 15.65 -3.31 -3.10
CA ILE A 46 14.82 -2.58 -4.04
C ILE A 46 15.57 -1.34 -4.51
N LEU A 47 16.08 -0.55 -3.57
CA LEU A 47 16.92 0.60 -3.88
C LEU A 47 18.29 0.45 -3.23
N LEU A 48 19.30 0.92 -3.95
CA LEU A 48 20.66 1.05 -3.50
C LEU A 48 21.12 2.47 -3.78
N SER A 49 21.61 3.16 -2.74
CA SER A 49 22.11 4.52 -2.91
C SER A 49 23.29 4.58 -3.89
N THR A 50 23.40 5.71 -4.57
CA THR A 50 24.57 6.05 -5.37
C THR A 50 25.72 6.48 -4.45
N SER A 51 25.40 7.23 -3.40
CA SER A 51 26.32 7.67 -2.36
C SER A 51 26.66 6.58 -1.33
N SER A 52 27.80 6.71 -0.67
CA SER A 52 28.25 5.79 0.38
C SER A 52 28.61 6.53 1.67
N ILE A 53 28.20 5.96 2.80
CA ILE A 53 28.56 6.41 4.15
C ILE A 53 29.80 5.64 4.62
N ASN A 54 30.72 6.35 5.29
CA ASN A 54 31.84 5.70 5.96
C ASN A 54 31.35 4.85 7.13
N VAL A 55 31.38 3.52 6.97
CA VAL A 55 30.93 2.59 8.02
C VAL A 55 31.82 2.55 9.26
N GLN A 56 33.00 3.17 9.21
CA GLN A 56 33.91 3.31 10.37
C GLN A 56 33.53 4.49 11.28
N SER A 57 32.56 5.32 10.89
CA SER A 57 32.04 6.38 11.77
C SER A 57 31.43 5.79 13.06
N PRO A 58 31.43 6.55 14.17
CA PRO A 58 30.80 6.13 15.41
C PRO A 58 29.36 5.68 15.19
N ARG A 59 28.96 4.60 15.87
CA ARG A 59 27.64 3.96 15.71
C ARG A 59 26.49 4.95 15.86
N GLU A 60 26.56 5.84 16.85
CA GLU A 60 25.55 6.87 17.10
C GLU A 60 25.40 7.84 15.92
N GLU A 61 26.51 8.20 15.26
CA GLU A 61 26.49 9.05 14.07
C GLU A 61 25.81 8.35 12.88
N LEU A 62 26.10 7.05 12.68
CA LEU A 62 25.45 6.24 11.65
C LEU A 62 23.94 6.16 11.86
N LEU A 63 23.51 5.90 13.09
CA LEU A 63 22.09 5.83 13.44
C LEU A 63 21.39 7.19 13.24
N ARG A 64 22.03 8.28 13.62
CA ARG A 64 21.50 9.64 13.38
C ARG A 64 21.35 9.93 11.89
N LYS A 65 22.35 9.60 11.07
CA LYS A 65 22.26 9.76 9.60
C LYS A 65 21.11 8.94 9.02
N LEU A 66 20.99 7.67 9.43
CA LEU A 66 19.90 6.79 8.98
C LEU A 66 18.52 7.35 9.33
N LYS A 67 18.32 7.82 10.57
CA LYS A 67 17.05 8.45 10.99
C LYS A 67 16.73 9.70 10.17
N ASN A 68 17.71 10.59 9.98
CA ASN A 68 17.50 11.80 9.19
C ASN A 68 17.13 11.47 7.72
N MET A 69 17.77 10.47 7.12
CA MET A 69 17.43 10.02 5.76
C MET A 69 16.04 9.38 5.71
N GLU A 70 15.66 8.59 6.72
CA GLU A 70 14.32 8.01 6.82
C GLU A 70 13.23 9.09 6.90
N GLU A 71 13.43 10.08 7.76
CA GLU A 71 12.54 11.23 7.94
C GLU A 71 12.42 12.06 6.65
N GLU A 72 13.54 12.35 5.98
CA GLU A 72 13.57 13.07 4.71
C GLU A 72 12.78 12.34 3.62
N ARG A 73 13.01 11.02 3.47
CA ARG A 73 12.31 10.19 2.48
C ARG A 73 10.81 10.10 2.75
N ASN A 74 10.42 10.04 4.01
CA ASN A 74 9.00 10.08 4.40
C ASN A 74 8.39 11.45 4.07
N ARG A 75 9.09 12.55 4.32
CA ARG A 75 8.64 13.89 3.93
C ARG A 75 8.53 14.05 2.40
N LEU A 76 9.45 13.48 1.63
CA LEU A 76 9.42 13.53 0.17
C LEU A 76 8.30 12.66 -0.39
N LYS A 77 8.07 11.48 0.20
CA LYS A 77 6.94 10.60 -0.12
C LYS A 77 5.60 11.34 -0.02
N GLU A 78 5.39 12.11 1.05
CA GLU A 78 4.16 12.87 1.27
C GLU A 78 3.91 13.97 0.21
N GLN A 79 4.93 14.40 -0.52
CA GLN A 79 4.80 15.41 -1.58
C GLN A 79 4.40 14.81 -2.94
N VAL A 80 4.42 13.49 -3.08
CA VAL A 80 4.14 12.82 -4.35
C VAL A 80 2.63 12.76 -4.57
N GLN A 81 2.15 13.52 -5.56
CA GLN A 81 0.76 13.43 -6.02
C GLN A 81 0.65 12.29 -7.05
N VAL A 82 0.41 11.07 -6.55
CA VAL A 82 0.44 9.83 -7.35
C VAL A 82 -0.52 9.88 -8.55
N GLN A 83 -1.75 10.33 -8.35
CA GLN A 83 -2.74 10.46 -9.42
C GLN A 83 -2.31 11.47 -10.49
N GLU A 84 -1.83 12.66 -10.09
CA GLU A 84 -1.39 13.69 -11.04
C GLU A 84 -0.20 13.19 -11.86
N LEU A 85 0.77 12.53 -11.20
CA LEU A 85 1.90 11.91 -11.90
C LEU A 85 1.43 10.88 -12.92
N TRP A 86 0.46 10.05 -12.56
CA TRP A 86 -0.13 9.06 -13.46
C TRP A 86 -0.81 9.71 -14.67
N GLU A 87 -1.57 10.80 -14.46
CA GLU A 87 -2.21 11.53 -15.56
C GLU A 87 -1.21 12.07 -16.59
N LEU A 88 0.00 12.45 -16.14
CA LEU A 88 1.07 12.93 -17.03
C LEU A 88 1.66 11.83 -17.92
N VAL A 89 1.63 10.57 -17.49
CA VAL A 89 2.42 9.50 -18.12
C VAL A 89 1.61 8.29 -18.59
N LYS A 90 0.28 8.29 -18.37
CA LYS A 90 -0.59 7.14 -18.67
C LYS A 90 -0.60 6.72 -20.15
N ASP A 91 -0.32 7.64 -21.07
CA ASP A 91 -0.47 7.43 -22.52
C ASP A 91 0.86 7.13 -23.26
N ASP A 92 2.01 7.37 -22.63
CA ASP A 92 3.28 7.54 -23.33
C ASP A 92 4.21 6.30 -23.33
N ALA A 93 4.20 5.46 -22.29
CA ALA A 93 5.11 4.32 -22.21
C ALA A 93 4.54 3.11 -21.45
N GLU A 94 5.03 1.92 -21.81
CA GLU A 94 4.70 0.68 -21.11
C GLU A 94 5.29 0.63 -19.69
N SER A 95 6.43 1.28 -19.43
CA SER A 95 7.07 1.36 -18.10
C SER A 95 8.06 2.51 -17.98
N TYR A 96 8.19 3.07 -16.78
CA TYR A 96 9.09 4.17 -16.47
C TYR A 96 10.11 3.76 -15.40
N ASP A 97 11.34 4.25 -15.54
CA ASP A 97 12.33 4.14 -14.46
C ASP A 97 12.05 5.16 -13.35
N HIS A 98 12.66 4.93 -12.20
CA HIS A 98 12.44 5.76 -11.02
C HIS A 98 12.96 7.20 -11.18
N ALA A 99 14.05 7.39 -11.92
CA ALA A 99 14.68 8.71 -12.05
C ALA A 99 13.80 9.65 -12.91
N TYR A 100 13.26 9.14 -14.01
CA TYR A 100 12.35 9.88 -14.87
C TYR A 100 11.12 10.36 -14.11
N LEU A 101 10.45 9.45 -13.41
CA LEU A 101 9.27 9.79 -12.60
C LEU A 101 9.62 10.76 -11.46
N ALA A 102 10.80 10.62 -10.86
CA ALA A 102 11.24 11.53 -9.80
C ALA A 102 11.48 12.94 -10.34
N HIS A 103 12.00 13.07 -11.56
CA HIS A 103 12.15 14.37 -12.22
C HIS A 103 10.80 15.05 -12.49
N LEU A 104 9.76 14.30 -12.85
CA LEU A 104 8.42 14.85 -13.01
C LEU A 104 7.85 15.36 -11.70
N CYS A 105 8.11 14.69 -10.58
CA CYS A 105 7.61 15.10 -9.26
C CYS A 105 8.42 16.26 -8.63
N PHE A 106 9.75 16.22 -8.74
CA PHE A 106 10.64 17.06 -7.93
C PHE A 106 11.51 18.03 -8.76
N GLY A 107 11.43 17.97 -10.09
CA GLY A 107 12.23 18.79 -11.00
C GLY A 107 13.62 18.24 -11.31
N GLU A 108 14.52 19.09 -11.81
CA GLU A 108 15.81 18.65 -12.36
C GLU A 108 16.83 18.14 -11.31
N GLN A 109 16.73 18.57 -10.05
CA GLN A 109 17.70 18.20 -9.02
C GLN A 109 17.17 17.08 -8.11
N ILE A 110 17.23 15.85 -8.60
CA ILE A 110 16.86 14.67 -7.81
C ILE A 110 18.07 14.06 -7.10
N THR A 111 17.81 13.45 -5.94
CA THR A 111 18.80 12.70 -5.14
C THR A 111 18.26 11.29 -4.88
N ASP A 112 19.09 10.43 -4.27
CA ASP A 112 18.67 9.10 -3.81
C ASP A 112 17.42 9.17 -2.90
N ASP A 113 17.27 10.24 -2.12
CA ASP A 113 16.14 10.43 -1.21
C ASP A 113 14.86 10.82 -1.96
N HIS A 114 14.95 11.60 -3.04
CA HIS A 114 13.82 11.89 -3.92
C HIS A 114 13.32 10.64 -4.64
N ILE A 115 14.25 9.85 -5.17
CA ILE A 115 13.93 8.57 -5.81
C ILE A 115 13.23 7.64 -4.80
N SER A 116 13.78 7.54 -3.58
CA SER A 116 13.17 6.74 -2.52
C SER A 116 11.77 7.23 -2.14
N GLY A 117 11.59 8.53 -1.92
CA GLY A 117 10.30 9.13 -1.61
C GLY A 117 9.24 8.81 -2.66
N LEU A 118 9.59 8.94 -3.95
CA LEU A 118 8.73 8.51 -5.05
C LEU A 118 8.37 7.03 -4.96
N VAL A 119 9.36 6.15 -4.93
CA VAL A 119 9.13 4.69 -4.98
C VAL A 119 8.26 4.24 -3.81
N ARG A 120 8.47 4.80 -2.61
CA ARG A 120 7.63 4.56 -1.43
C ARG A 120 6.18 5.01 -1.66
N ALA A 121 5.96 6.19 -2.25
CA ALA A 121 4.62 6.70 -2.53
C ALA A 121 3.87 5.82 -3.54
N LEU A 122 4.54 5.46 -4.64
CA LEU A 122 3.94 4.61 -5.69
C LEU A 122 3.71 3.17 -5.24
N PHE A 123 4.50 2.69 -4.27
CA PHE A 123 4.29 1.36 -3.72
C PHE A 123 3.09 1.29 -2.76
N ASP A 124 2.87 2.34 -1.97
CA ASP A 124 1.74 2.43 -1.05
C ASP A 124 0.42 2.63 -1.81
N ASP A 125 0.41 3.47 -2.85
CA ASP A 125 -0.74 3.68 -3.71
C ASP A 125 -0.65 2.82 -5.00
N LYS A 126 -1.20 1.62 -4.89
CA LYS A 126 -1.19 0.61 -5.97
C LYS A 126 -2.31 0.80 -6.99
N LEU A 127 -3.13 1.84 -6.86
CA LEU A 127 -4.25 2.08 -7.77
C LEU A 127 -3.75 2.52 -9.15
N TYR A 128 -2.78 3.43 -9.16
CA TYR A 128 -2.32 4.11 -10.37
C TYR A 128 -1.08 3.51 -11.00
N PHE A 129 -0.18 2.92 -10.21
CA PHE A 129 1.06 2.33 -10.70
C PHE A 129 1.26 0.91 -10.19
N LYS A 130 1.91 0.09 -11.03
CA LYS A 130 2.36 -1.25 -10.67
C LYS A 130 3.87 -1.36 -10.79
N MET A 131 4.53 -1.76 -9.72
CA MET A 131 5.96 -2.06 -9.73
C MET A 131 6.24 -3.39 -10.44
N LYS A 132 7.20 -3.40 -11.36
CA LYS A 132 7.69 -4.60 -12.07
C LYS A 132 9.15 -4.39 -12.47
N ASP A 133 10.02 -5.32 -12.10
CA ASP A 133 11.43 -5.36 -12.51
C ASP A 133 12.16 -3.99 -12.34
N ASP A 134 12.05 -3.40 -11.13
CA ASP A 134 12.68 -2.10 -10.78
C ASP A 134 12.16 -0.90 -11.60
N ARG A 135 10.93 -1.01 -12.12
CA ARG A 135 10.23 0.03 -12.89
C ARG A 135 8.78 0.11 -12.46
N PHE A 136 8.12 1.21 -12.83
CA PHE A 136 6.68 1.40 -12.64
C PHE A 136 5.94 1.43 -13.96
N LEU A 137 4.80 0.74 -13.99
CA LEU A 137 3.87 0.71 -15.11
C LEU A 137 2.61 1.46 -14.71
N PRO A 138 2.17 2.46 -15.49
CA PRO A 138 0.86 3.06 -15.30
C PRO A 138 -0.23 1.99 -15.44
N VAL A 139 -1.21 2.04 -14.55
CA VAL A 139 -2.41 1.20 -14.64
C VAL A 139 -3.37 1.85 -15.64
N SER A 140 -3.99 1.06 -16.51
CA SER A 140 -4.96 1.57 -17.49
C SER A 140 -6.21 2.13 -16.82
N GLU A 141 -6.80 3.17 -17.41
CA GLU A 141 -8.05 3.80 -16.96
C GLU A 141 -9.17 2.80 -16.66
N GLU A 142 -9.38 1.83 -17.55
CA GLU A 142 -10.40 0.79 -17.37
C GLU A 142 -10.19 0.00 -16.07
N LYS A 143 -8.94 -0.34 -15.75
CA LYS A 143 -8.60 -1.09 -14.53
C LYS A 143 -8.78 -0.23 -13.28
N ILE A 144 -8.43 1.05 -13.33
CA ILE A 144 -8.66 2.00 -12.23
C ILE A 144 -10.16 2.14 -11.99
N ALA A 145 -10.95 2.38 -13.04
CA ALA A 145 -12.41 2.50 -12.95
C ALA A 145 -13.05 1.23 -12.37
N ASN A 146 -12.63 0.04 -12.83
CA ASN A 146 -13.10 -1.23 -12.30
C ASN A 146 -12.73 -1.42 -10.82
N ALA A 147 -11.50 -1.07 -10.42
CA ALA A 147 -11.07 -1.14 -9.02
C ALA A 147 -11.88 -0.20 -8.12
N LEU A 148 -12.10 1.04 -8.55
CA LEU A 148 -12.92 2.01 -7.82
C LEU A 148 -14.38 1.56 -7.71
N ALA A 149 -14.95 1.03 -8.78
CA ALA A 149 -16.31 0.50 -8.78
C ALA A 149 -16.45 -0.69 -7.80
N GLN A 150 -15.45 -1.59 -7.77
CA GLN A 150 -15.43 -2.71 -6.84
C GLN A 150 -15.36 -2.23 -5.38
N VAL A 151 -14.49 -1.27 -5.06
CA VAL A 151 -14.39 -0.70 -3.71
C VAL A 151 -15.71 -0.04 -3.30
N ALA A 152 -16.34 0.72 -4.20
CA ALA A 152 -17.64 1.35 -3.94
C ALA A 152 -18.75 0.31 -3.69
N GLN A 153 -18.75 -0.79 -4.46
CA GLN A 153 -19.70 -1.88 -4.28
C GLN A 153 -19.49 -2.61 -2.95
N GLU A 154 -18.24 -2.90 -2.59
CA GLU A 154 -17.88 -3.54 -1.31
C GLU A 154 -18.25 -2.64 -0.12
N ALA A 155 -17.97 -1.34 -0.18
CA ALA A 155 -18.36 -0.38 0.85
C ALA A 155 -19.89 -0.28 1.00
N SER A 156 -20.63 -0.24 -0.11
CA SER A 156 -22.09 -0.25 -0.07
C SER A 156 -22.65 -1.54 0.53
N LYS A 157 -22.05 -2.70 0.18
CA LYS A 157 -22.43 -3.99 0.75
C LYS A 157 -22.18 -4.03 2.26
N GLU A 158 -21.00 -3.58 2.70
CA GLU A 158 -20.60 -3.55 4.11
C GLU A 158 -21.53 -2.65 4.94
N GLU A 159 -21.87 -1.47 4.43
CA GLU A 159 -22.80 -0.56 5.10
C GLU A 159 -24.20 -1.18 5.24
N LYS A 160 -24.72 -1.82 4.19
CA LYS A 160 -25.99 -2.56 4.27
C LYS A 160 -25.94 -3.70 5.28
N LEU A 161 -24.83 -4.44 5.35
CA LEU A 161 -24.66 -5.51 6.33
C LEU A 161 -24.62 -4.97 7.77
N ARG A 162 -23.96 -3.83 7.97
CA ARG A 162 -23.86 -3.15 9.27
C ARG A 162 -25.24 -2.63 9.72
N GLU A 163 -25.87 -1.76 8.92
CA GLU A 163 -27.19 -1.20 9.21
C GLU A 163 -28.25 -2.30 9.38
N GLY A 164 -28.23 -3.28 8.48
CA GLY A 164 -29.17 -4.39 8.50
C GLY A 164 -29.00 -5.32 9.70
N GLY A 165 -27.75 -5.64 10.06
CA GLY A 165 -27.46 -6.46 11.24
C GLY A 165 -27.87 -5.76 12.53
N GLU A 166 -27.52 -4.48 12.67
CA GLU A 166 -27.95 -3.64 13.81
C GLU A 166 -29.47 -3.60 13.94
N TRP A 167 -30.18 -3.37 12.83
CA TRP A 167 -31.64 -3.35 12.79
C TRP A 167 -32.25 -4.70 13.18
N LEU A 168 -31.78 -5.81 12.58
CA LEU A 168 -32.27 -7.14 12.91
C LEU A 168 -32.05 -7.50 14.38
N ARG A 169 -30.88 -7.17 14.94
CA ARG A 169 -30.62 -7.35 16.37
C ARG A 169 -31.63 -6.61 17.23
N GLY A 170 -31.86 -5.33 16.93
CA GLY A 170 -32.83 -4.50 17.66
C GLY A 170 -34.25 -5.07 17.61
N VAL A 171 -34.66 -5.57 16.43
CA VAL A 171 -35.96 -6.24 16.25
C VAL A 171 -36.04 -7.52 17.07
N LEU A 172 -35.00 -8.37 17.05
CA LEU A 172 -34.94 -9.61 17.85
C LEU A 172 -34.98 -9.33 19.37
N GLU A 173 -34.40 -8.21 19.80
CA GLU A 173 -34.37 -7.78 21.20
C GLU A 173 -35.60 -6.95 21.63
N ASN A 174 -36.59 -6.75 20.73
CA ASN A 174 -37.76 -5.89 20.95
C ASN A 174 -37.42 -4.44 21.35
N LYS A 175 -36.29 -3.90 20.86
CA LYS A 175 -35.87 -2.51 21.10
C LYS A 175 -36.48 -1.59 20.04
N PRO A 176 -36.85 -0.35 20.38
CA PRO A 176 -37.23 0.65 19.39
C PRO A 176 -35.98 1.05 18.60
N ILE A 177 -35.87 0.57 17.36
CA ILE A 177 -34.76 0.85 16.45
C ILE A 177 -35.27 1.51 15.18
N GLN A 178 -34.50 2.45 14.63
CA GLN A 178 -34.83 3.08 13.36
C GLN A 178 -34.68 2.06 12.22
N GLU A 179 -35.64 2.05 11.30
CA GLU A 179 -35.58 1.20 10.12
C GLU A 179 -34.51 1.72 9.14
N PRO A 180 -33.60 0.86 8.66
CA PRO A 180 -32.59 1.25 7.70
C PRO A 180 -33.21 1.45 6.32
N ARG A 181 -32.56 2.25 5.47
CA ARG A 181 -33.03 2.49 4.09
C ARG A 181 -33.08 1.21 3.25
N CYS A 182 -32.25 0.21 3.60
CA CYS A 182 -32.19 -1.09 2.95
C CYS A 182 -33.17 -2.14 3.52
N ARG A 183 -34.14 -1.74 4.37
CA ARG A 183 -35.12 -2.66 5.00
C ARG A 183 -35.81 -3.58 4.00
N GLU A 184 -36.36 -3.03 2.92
CA GLU A 184 -37.14 -3.81 1.95
C GLU A 184 -36.29 -4.88 1.27
N GLU A 185 -35.06 -4.51 0.89
CA GLU A 185 -34.08 -5.39 0.28
C GLU A 185 -33.66 -6.52 1.25
N ILE A 186 -33.34 -6.17 2.50
CA ILE A 186 -33.01 -7.15 3.54
C ILE A 186 -34.17 -8.12 3.77
N THR A 187 -35.39 -7.59 3.93
CA THR A 187 -36.57 -8.41 4.20
C THR A 187 -36.82 -9.39 3.06
N LYS A 188 -36.66 -8.94 1.81
CA LYS A 188 -36.75 -9.80 0.63
C LYS A 188 -35.68 -10.90 0.65
N ILE A 189 -34.42 -10.55 0.93
CA ILE A 189 -33.32 -11.54 0.99
C ILE A 189 -33.59 -12.61 2.06
N LEU A 190 -34.09 -12.20 3.24
CA LEU A 190 -34.44 -13.14 4.31
C LEU A 190 -35.65 -14.01 3.95
N ALA A 191 -36.65 -13.45 3.28
CA ALA A 191 -37.79 -14.21 2.77
C ALA A 191 -37.35 -15.23 1.71
N ASP A 192 -36.52 -14.82 0.74
CA ASP A 192 -35.97 -15.70 -0.29
C ASP A 192 -35.13 -16.83 0.32
N LEU A 193 -34.36 -16.53 1.37
CA LEU A 193 -33.62 -17.52 2.16
C LEU A 193 -34.53 -18.53 2.84
N ALA A 194 -35.63 -18.08 3.45
CA ALA A 194 -36.60 -18.95 4.09
C ALA A 194 -37.37 -19.83 3.08
N LEU A 195 -37.59 -19.32 1.86
CA LEU A 195 -38.34 -20.01 0.80
C LEU A 195 -37.47 -20.98 -0.02
N HIS A 196 -36.23 -20.61 -0.31
CA HIS A 196 -35.37 -21.31 -1.26
C HIS A 196 -34.12 -21.95 -0.63
N GLY A 197 -33.83 -21.68 0.64
CA GLY A 197 -32.70 -22.30 1.35
C GLY A 197 -31.36 -22.02 0.66
N GLU A 198 -30.62 -23.08 0.31
CA GLU A 198 -29.29 -22.97 -0.32
C GLU A 198 -29.32 -22.49 -1.78
N ASP A 199 -30.47 -22.54 -2.44
CA ASP A 199 -30.63 -22.07 -3.82
C ASP A 199 -31.02 -20.58 -3.88
N ALA A 200 -31.10 -19.90 -2.74
CA ALA A 200 -31.49 -18.50 -2.68
C ALA A 200 -30.44 -17.58 -3.35
N PRO A 201 -30.84 -16.67 -4.26
CA PRO A 201 -29.91 -15.76 -4.97
C PRO A 201 -29.05 -14.88 -4.03
N GLY A 202 -29.57 -14.56 -2.85
CA GLY A 202 -28.91 -13.75 -1.82
C GLY A 202 -28.20 -14.53 -0.73
N LEU A 203 -27.99 -15.86 -0.89
CA LEU A 203 -27.53 -16.75 0.19
C LEU A 203 -26.32 -16.23 0.96
N ARG A 204 -25.26 -15.81 0.24
CA ARG A 204 -24.01 -15.33 0.86
C ARG A 204 -24.23 -14.06 1.68
N PHE A 205 -24.95 -13.08 1.11
CA PHE A 205 -25.24 -11.83 1.78
C PHE A 205 -26.12 -12.06 3.02
N GLY A 206 -27.20 -12.83 2.90
CA GLY A 206 -28.12 -13.03 4.02
C GLY A 206 -27.54 -13.92 5.12
N LYS A 207 -26.68 -14.90 4.81
CA LYS A 207 -25.90 -15.63 5.84
C LYS A 207 -24.98 -14.69 6.62
N GLU A 208 -24.26 -13.82 5.92
CA GLU A 208 -23.37 -12.82 6.54
C GLU A 208 -24.15 -11.80 7.37
N LEU A 209 -25.32 -11.37 6.90
CA LEU A 209 -26.23 -10.49 7.62
C LEU A 209 -26.70 -11.11 8.93
N LEU A 210 -27.15 -12.37 8.90
CA LEU A 210 -27.61 -13.10 10.09
C LEU A 210 -26.49 -13.34 11.11
N GLN A 211 -25.24 -13.49 10.66
CA GLN A 211 -24.08 -13.60 11.56
C GLN A 211 -23.77 -12.29 12.29
N ARG A 212 -24.16 -11.14 11.72
CA ARG A 212 -23.94 -9.80 12.29
C ARG A 212 -25.11 -9.29 13.11
N ALA A 213 -26.26 -9.97 13.07
CA ALA A 213 -27.42 -9.71 13.91
C ALA A 213 -27.20 -10.11 15.38
#